data_AF-A3TVH4-F1
#
_entry.id   AF-A3TVH4-F1
#
_cell.length_a   1.000
_cell.length_b   1.000
_cell.length_c   1.000
_cell.angle_alpha   90.00
_cell.angle_beta   90.00
_cell.angle_gamma   90.00
#
_symmetry.space_group_name_H-M   'P 1'
#
loop_
_entity.id
_entity.type
_entity.pdbx_description
1 polymer ?
#
loop_
_entity_poly.entity_id
_entity_poly.type
_entity_poly.pdbx_seq_one_letter_code
_entity_poly.pdbx_strand_id
1 'polypeptide(L)' 'MRVSLAILLTAVAGPAAGHVGHLGEVAGHGHWLGAAALGAAIAIGLWQGLRGKSSDEGDEAEAEDEARDEEPQEA' A
#
# COMPACT_ATOMS: atom_id res chain seq x y z
N MET A 1 27.69 17.90 42.08
CA MET A 1 28.51 17.21 41.07
C MET A 1 27.70 16.69 39.89
N ARG A 2 26.67 15.85 40.09
CA ARG A 2 25.86 15.26 39.00
C ARG A 2 25.14 16.29 38.13
N VAL A 3 24.49 17.26 38.77
CA VAL A 3 23.74 18.34 38.08
C VAL A 3 24.69 19.28 37.33
N SER A 4 25.80 19.67 37.96
CA SER A 4 26.83 20.52 37.33
C SER A 4 27.44 19.86 36.09
N LEU A 5 27.67 18.55 36.14
CA LEU A 5 28.19 17.78 35.00
C LEU A 5 27.16 17.71 33.86
N ALA A 6 25.88 17.50 34.18
CA ALA A 6 24.82 17.49 33.17
C ALA A 6 24.70 18.85 32.46
N ILE A 7 24.74 19.95 33.21
CA ILE A 7 24.70 21.32 32.67
C ILE A 7 25.89 21.58 31.74
N LEU A 8 27.10 21.16 32.15
CA LEU A 8 28.31 21.33 31.35
C LEU A 8 28.23 20.55 30.03
N LEU A 9 27.77 19.31 30.07
CA LEU A 9 27.62 18.46 28.89
C LEU A 9 26.60 19.01 27.91
N THR A 10 25.48 19.56 28.41
CA THR A 10 24.47 20.20 27.55
C THR A 10 24.95 21.52 26.95
N ALA A 11 25.78 22.29 27.67
CA ALA A 11 26.33 23.55 27.18
C ALA A 11 27.37 23.37 26.07
N VAL A 12 28.02 22.20 26.01
CA VAL A 12 29.00 21.81 24.98
C VAL A 12 28.37 20.99 23.84
N ALA A 13 27.11 20.56 23.99
CA ALA A 13 26.41 19.79 22.96
C ALA A 13 26.18 20.67 21.71
N GLY A 14 26.99 20.45 20.68
CA GLY A 14 26.83 21.06 19.36
C GLY A 14 25.81 20.31 18.50
N PRO A 15 25.35 20.94 17.39
CA PRO A 15 24.44 20.28 16.46
C PRO A 15 25.07 19.00 15.89
N ALA A 16 24.36 17.87 16.04
CA ALA A 16 24.73 16.62 15.39
C ALA A 16 24.37 16.74 13.90
N ALA A 17 25.38 17.06 13.07
CA ALA A 17 25.23 17.13 11.62
C ALA A 17 25.12 15.74 10.99
N GLY A 18 23.99 15.06 11.24
CA GLY A 18 23.58 13.92 10.44
C GLY A 18 23.37 14.41 9.02
N HIS A 19 24.23 13.99 8.09
CA HIS A 19 24.09 14.37 6.70
C HIS A 19 22.77 13.79 6.16
N VAL A 20 21.96 14.61 5.48
CA VAL A 20 20.69 14.20 4.84
C VAL A 20 20.90 13.03 3.85
N GLY A 21 22.14 12.78 3.44
CA GLY A 21 22.54 11.66 2.59
C GLY A 21 22.07 10.29 3.09
N HIS A 22 21.99 10.02 4.40
CA HIS A 22 21.50 8.73 4.90
C HIS A 22 19.97 8.58 4.84
N LEU A 23 19.20 9.68 4.76
CA LEU A 23 17.75 9.61 4.54
C LEU A 23 17.42 9.42 3.06
N GLY A 24 18.25 9.96 2.16
CA GLY A 24 18.12 9.76 0.71
C GLY A 24 18.34 8.32 0.28
N GLU A 25 19.20 7.58 0.98
CA GLU A 25 19.50 6.16 0.71
C GLU A 25 18.28 5.25 0.96
N VAL A 26 17.43 5.60 1.93
CA VAL A 26 16.17 4.90 2.24
C VAL A 26 15.03 5.32 1.30
N ALA A 27 14.98 6.61 0.95
CA ALA A 27 13.93 7.15 0.08
C ALA A 27 13.99 6.61 -1.36
N GLY A 28 15.18 6.30 -1.89
CA GLY A 28 15.33 5.84 -3.28
C GLY A 28 14.83 4.42 -3.55
N HIS A 29 15.02 3.47 -2.62
CA HIS A 29 14.79 2.05 -2.90
C HIS A 29 13.30 1.65 -2.82
N GLY A 30 12.54 2.20 -1.88
CA GLY A 30 11.13 1.86 -1.69
C GLY A 30 10.20 2.42 -2.77
N HIS A 31 10.49 3.61 -3.30
CA HIS A 31 9.63 4.28 -4.29
C HIS A 31 9.64 3.57 -5.64
N TRP A 32 10.81 3.12 -6.11
CA TRP A 32 10.89 2.36 -7.36
C TRP A 32 10.27 0.96 -7.23
N LEU A 33 10.41 0.31 -6.08
CA LEU A 33 9.74 -0.97 -5.83
C LEU A 33 8.21 -0.83 -5.79
N GLY A 34 7.70 0.25 -5.17
CA GLY A 34 6.28 0.57 -5.18
C GLY A 34 5.76 0.85 -6.59
N ALA A 35 6.50 1.64 -7.38
CA ALA A 35 6.16 1.90 -8.79
C ALA A 35 6.18 0.62 -9.64
N ALA A 36 7.17 -0.25 -9.43
CA ALA A 36 7.26 -1.54 -10.11
C ALA A 36 6.10 -2.48 -9.74
N ALA A 37 5.76 -2.57 -8.46
CA ALA A 37 4.64 -3.39 -7.98
C ALA A 37 3.30 -2.91 -8.53
N LEU A 38 3.08 -1.59 -8.55
CA LEU A 38 1.87 -0.99 -9.15
C LEU A 38 1.79 -1.27 -10.66
N GLY A 39 2.90 -1.11 -11.38
CA GLY A 39 2.96 -1.44 -12.81
C GLY A 39 2.66 -2.92 -13.08
N ALA A 40 3.18 -3.83 -12.25
CA ALA A 40 2.91 -5.26 -12.36
C ALA A 40 1.43 -5.59 -12.10
N ALA A 41 0.81 -4.98 -11.09
CA ALA A 41 -0.61 -5.19 -10.81
C ALA A 41 -1.51 -4.74 -11.98
N ILE A 42 -1.21 -3.59 -12.59
CA ILE A 42 -1.93 -3.10 -13.78
C ILE A 42 -1.76 -4.06 -14.96
N ALA A 43 -0.53 -4.52 -15.21
CA ALA A 43 -0.25 -5.44 -16.31
C ALA A 43 -1.00 -6.78 -16.16
N ILE A 44 -1.04 -7.34 -14.96
CA ILE A 44 -1.78 -8.58 -14.66
C ILE A 44 -3.29 -8.36 -14.84
N GLY A 45 -3.85 -7.26 -14.33
CA GLY A 45 -5.26 -6.94 -14.48
C GLY A 45 -5.69 -6.81 -15.95
N LEU A 46 -4.90 -6.09 -16.76
CA LEU A 46 -5.14 -5.98 -18.19
C LEU A 46 -5.02 -7.34 -18.90
N TRP A 47 -4.00 -8.13 -18.57
CA TRP A 47 -3.79 -9.45 -19.17
C TRP A 47 -4.95 -10.41 -18.88
N GLN A 48 -5.46 -10.43 -17.65
CA GLN A 48 -6.62 -11.22 -17.28
C GLN A 48 -7.89 -10.75 -18.00
N GLY A 49 -8.13 -9.44 -18.13
CA GLY A 49 -9.27 -8.92 -18.89
C GLY A 49 -9.20 -9.25 -20.39
N LEU A 50 -8.01 -9.15 -20.99
CA LEU A 50 -7.77 -9.52 -22.39
C LEU A 50 -7.92 -11.03 -22.61
N ARG A 51 -7.51 -11.86 -21.65
CA ARG A 51 -7.65 -13.32 -21.72
C ARG A 51 -9.09 -13.76 -21.48
N GLY A 52 -9.78 -13.15 -20.51
CA GLY A 52 -11.18 -13.40 -20.17
C GLY A 52 -12.13 -13.08 -21.31
N LYS A 53 -11.86 -12.03 -22.11
CA LYS A 53 -12.59 -11.74 -23.35
C LYS A 53 -12.62 -12.91 -24.35
N SER A 54 -11.69 -13.87 -24.27
CA SER A 54 -11.68 -15.07 -25.12
C SER A 54 -12.46 -16.25 -24.53
N SER A 55 -13.01 -16.13 -23.32
CA SER A 55 -13.74 -17.20 -22.62
C SER A 55 -15.03 -16.75 -21.93
N ASP A 56 -15.32 -15.45 -21.91
CA ASP A 56 -16.43 -14.86 -21.14
C ASP A 56 -17.48 -14.27 -22.09
N GLU A 57 -18.25 -15.17 -22.70
CA GLU A 57 -19.51 -14.84 -23.37
C GLU A 57 -20.68 -15.51 -22.63
N GLY A 58 -20.58 -15.71 -21.30
CA GLY A 58 -21.59 -16.45 -20.56
C GLY A 58 -21.44 -16.55 -19.05
N ASP A 59 -21.24 -15.43 -18.34
CA ASP A 59 -21.39 -15.42 -16.87
C ASP A 59 -21.92 -14.08 -16.31
N GLU A 60 -22.90 -13.48 -16.98
CA GLU A 60 -23.66 -12.32 -16.46
C GLU A 60 -25.12 -12.68 -16.11
N ALA A 61 -25.46 -13.96 -15.89
CA ALA A 61 -26.84 -14.41 -15.73
C ALA A 61 -27.17 -15.14 -14.40
N GLU A 62 -26.33 -15.03 -13.35
CA GLU A 62 -26.62 -15.65 -12.04
C GLU A 62 -26.55 -14.66 -10.85
N ALA A 63 -26.80 -13.36 -11.07
CA ALA A 63 -26.91 -12.38 -9.98
C ALA A 63 -28.37 -11.96 -9.65
N GLU A 64 -29.37 -12.56 -10.30
CA GLU A 64 -30.78 -12.14 -10.18
C GLU A 64 -31.71 -13.18 -9.54
N ASP A 65 -31.29 -14.44 -9.35
CA ASP A 65 -32.16 -15.53 -8.86
C ASP A 65 -32.06 -15.79 -7.35
N GLU A 66 -31.18 -15.11 -6.61
CA GLU A 66 -31.09 -15.24 -5.14
C GLU A 66 -31.94 -14.19 -4.39
N ALA A 67 -32.57 -13.25 -5.11
CA ALA A 67 -33.43 -12.20 -4.53
C ALA A 67 -34.94 -12.48 -4.68
N ARG A 68 -35.35 -13.62 -5.27
CA ARG A 68 -36.76 -13.94 -5.55
C ARG A 68 -37.37 -15.01 -4.64
N ASP A 69 -36.56 -15.74 -3.87
CA ASP A 69 -37.01 -16.84 -2.99
C ASP A 69 -37.27 -16.43 -1.52
N GLU A 70 -37.32 -15.13 -1.20
CA GLU A 70 -37.93 -14.65 0.04
C GLU A 70 -39.46 -14.48 -0.17
N GLU A 71 -40.20 -15.60 -0.11
CA GLU A 71 -41.65 -15.56 0.04
C GLU A 71 -42.05 -14.77 1.29
N PRO A 72 -43.11 -13.94 1.25
CA PRO A 72 -43.58 -13.23 2.42
C PRO A 72 -44.18 -14.24 3.41
N GLN A 73 -43.53 -14.42 4.56
CA GLN A 73 -44.10 -15.22 5.65
C GLN A 73 -45.39 -14.55 6.16
N GLU A 74 -46.49 -15.27 6.02
CA GLU A 74 -47.84 -14.87 6.44
C GLU A 74 -47.90 -14.55 7.95
N ALA A 75 -48.61 -13.48 8.30
CA ALA A 75 -48.92 -13.07 9.67
C ALA A 75 -50.42 -12.83 9.84
#